data_AF-A0AA39R535-F1
#
_entry.id   AF-A0AA39R535-F1
#
_cell.length_a   1.000
_cell.length_b   1.000
_cell.length_c   1.000
_cell.angle_alpha   90.00
_cell.angle_beta   90.00
_cell.angle_gamma   90.00
#
_symmetry.space_group_name_H-M   'P 1'
#
loop_
_entity.id
_entity.type
_entity.pdbx_description
1 polymer ?
#
loop_
_entity_poly.entity_id
_entity_poly.type
_entity_poly.pdbx_seq_one_letter_code
_entity_poly.pdbx_strand_id
1 'polypeptide(L)'
;MTANAASISEQRGRRYLRYQAYIWRFLARIGFYIHNFAHPRPPSPSFYHTFTTKSLANAASSPTTLHLAVYVPADYGVQTKIHGRKYPVVVLFHGGGFTMGTGIDDARWATIVVNEVDAVVVSVCYRLALEHPFPTAVEDGLEAVLFIAAHADVFGVDISKMALSGFSAGGNLAFTVPLRLQEHILSMQADHGGPEIPFAVLPIPHLVSIVAWYPSLDNRLTRAQRRSSCPRPDKTLPPILTNLFDESYFPDPSCKTSIHASPAAAPDEMLLQALPDTVAIFVCEWDMLLQEGKDFAERLEGLGKQVSCTVIKGRRHGFDKTPNPFKLDPTIDLHYRQGCDTLRKAFETQSRCPKL
;
A
#
# COMPACT_ATOMS: atom_id res chain seq x y z
N MET A 1 44.22 5.41 4.46
CA MET A 1 43.90 5.26 3.02
C MET A 1 42.75 4.27 2.73
N THR A 2 42.33 3.42 3.67
CA THR A 2 41.27 2.40 3.49
C THR A 2 39.83 2.94 3.54
N ALA A 3 39.53 3.94 4.38
CA ALA A 3 38.20 4.54 4.47
C ALA A 3 37.75 5.26 3.18
N ASN A 4 38.70 5.81 2.42
CA ASN A 4 38.40 6.55 1.19
C ASN A 4 38.05 5.62 0.02
N ALA A 5 38.68 4.43 -0.04
CA ALA A 5 38.40 3.43 -1.07
C ALA A 5 37.03 2.75 -0.87
N ALA A 6 36.64 2.48 0.38
CA ALA A 6 35.32 1.94 0.72
C ALA A 6 34.20 2.93 0.36
N SER A 7 34.35 4.21 0.72
CA SER A 7 33.40 5.28 0.36
C SER A 7 33.27 5.49 -1.15
N ILE A 8 34.39 5.46 -1.90
CA ILE A 8 34.37 5.58 -3.36
C ILE A 8 33.73 4.34 -4.02
N SER A 9 33.97 3.13 -3.48
CA SER A 9 33.34 1.90 -3.96
C SER A 9 31.83 1.88 -3.70
N GLU A 10 31.41 2.33 -2.53
CA GLU A 10 29.99 2.46 -2.15
C GLU A 10 29.27 3.50 -3.01
N GLN A 11 29.91 4.66 -3.25
CA GLN A 11 29.39 5.68 -4.17
C GLN A 11 29.30 5.19 -5.62
N ARG A 12 30.29 4.41 -6.10
CA ARG A 12 30.25 3.78 -7.43
C ARG A 12 29.11 2.75 -7.52
N GLY A 13 28.90 1.95 -6.47
CA GLY A 13 27.77 1.02 -6.35
C GLY A 13 26.42 1.74 -6.43
N ARG A 14 26.23 2.83 -5.68
CA ARG A 14 24.98 3.61 -5.72
C ARG A 14 24.73 4.30 -7.06
N ARG A 15 25.77 4.79 -7.75
CA ARG A 15 25.61 5.34 -9.11
C ARG A 15 25.15 4.26 -10.08
N TYR A 16 25.75 3.07 -10.03
CA TYR A 16 25.35 1.93 -10.87
C TYR A 16 23.91 1.50 -10.59
N LEU A 17 23.54 1.37 -9.32
CA LEU A 17 22.19 1.05 -8.87
C LEU A 17 21.16 2.09 -9.36
N ARG A 18 21.52 3.38 -9.32
CA ARG A 18 20.70 4.46 -9.86
C ARG A 18 20.48 4.34 -11.37
N TYR A 19 21.50 3.97 -12.14
CA TYR A 19 21.34 3.68 -13.58
C TYR A 19 20.42 2.48 -13.82
N GLN A 20 20.58 1.39 -13.06
CA GLN A 20 19.67 0.24 -13.15
C GLN A 20 18.23 0.64 -12.83
N ALA A 21 18.01 1.39 -11.75
CA ALA A 21 16.68 1.88 -11.38
C ALA A 21 16.05 2.72 -12.50
N TYR A 22 16.80 3.61 -13.16
CA TYR A 22 16.28 4.39 -14.28
C TYR A 22 15.92 3.52 -15.49
N ILE A 23 16.75 2.54 -15.85
CA ILE A 23 16.46 1.60 -16.94
C ILE A 23 15.18 0.83 -16.62
N TRP A 24 15.07 0.27 -15.42
CA TRP A 24 13.91 -0.52 -15.02
C TRP A 24 12.64 0.32 -14.89
N ARG A 25 12.71 1.55 -14.38
CA ARG A 25 11.58 2.51 -14.40
C ARG A 25 11.14 2.83 -15.82
N PHE A 26 12.08 3.03 -16.74
CA PHE A 26 11.76 3.26 -18.14
C PHE A 26 11.09 2.05 -18.80
N LEU A 27 11.64 0.85 -18.60
CA LEU A 27 11.05 -0.40 -19.10
C LEU A 27 9.68 -0.67 -18.49
N ALA A 28 9.51 -0.44 -17.18
CA ALA A 28 8.23 -0.54 -16.50
C ALA A 28 7.21 0.43 -17.09
N ARG A 29 7.58 1.69 -17.35
CA ARG A 29 6.71 2.67 -18.01
C ARG A 29 6.27 2.22 -19.41
N ILE A 30 7.16 1.61 -20.20
CA ILE A 30 6.79 1.02 -21.48
C ILE A 30 5.81 -0.14 -21.29
N GLY A 31 6.10 -1.03 -20.34
CA GLY A 31 5.23 -2.16 -20.01
C GLY A 31 3.83 -1.71 -19.60
N PHE A 32 3.74 -0.72 -18.70
CA PHE A 32 2.47 -0.13 -18.27
C PHE A 32 1.78 0.68 -19.38
N TYR A 33 2.53 1.33 -20.26
CA TYR A 33 1.95 1.99 -21.42
C TYR A 33 1.27 0.97 -22.35
N ILE A 34 1.92 -0.16 -22.63
CA ILE A 34 1.33 -1.29 -23.39
C ILE A 34 0.14 -1.89 -22.62
N HIS A 35 0.27 -2.01 -21.29
CA HIS A 35 -0.80 -2.49 -20.41
C HIS A 35 -2.08 -1.69 -20.57
N ASN A 36 -1.98 -0.37 -20.67
CA ASN A 36 -3.13 0.52 -20.79
C ASN A 36 -3.89 0.39 -22.12
N PHE A 37 -3.34 -0.31 -23.12
CA PHE A 37 -4.07 -0.66 -24.34
C PHE A 37 -4.91 -1.92 -24.21
N ALA A 38 -4.63 -2.79 -23.24
CA ALA A 38 -5.45 -3.95 -23.02
C ALA A 38 -6.82 -3.54 -22.50
N HIS A 39 -7.87 -4.14 -23.06
CA HIS A 39 -9.22 -3.90 -22.59
C HIS A 39 -9.47 -4.63 -21.24
N PRO A 40 -10.38 -4.12 -20.39
CA PRO A 40 -10.89 -2.75 -20.43
C PRO A 40 -9.78 -1.75 -20.12
N ARG A 41 -9.73 -0.63 -20.86
CA ARG A 41 -8.69 0.38 -20.67
C ARG A 41 -8.84 0.96 -19.25
N PRO A 42 -7.75 1.05 -18.47
CA PRO A 42 -7.79 1.70 -17.17
C PRO A 42 -8.18 3.17 -17.36
N PRO A 43 -9.14 3.71 -16.58
CA PRO A 43 -9.50 5.10 -16.67
C PRO A 43 -8.42 5.99 -16.06
N SER A 44 -8.38 7.24 -16.51
CA SER A 44 -7.62 8.29 -15.84
C SER A 44 -8.26 8.62 -14.48
N PRO A 45 -7.47 9.12 -13.51
CA PRO A 45 -8.03 9.72 -12.30
C PRO A 45 -9.06 10.79 -12.64
N SER A 46 -10.12 10.87 -11.84
CA SER A 46 -11.15 11.91 -11.96
C SER A 46 -10.57 13.29 -11.69
N PHE A 47 -9.65 13.40 -10.74
CA PHE A 47 -8.82 14.58 -10.51
C PHE A 47 -7.56 14.22 -9.73
N TYR A 48 -6.61 15.16 -9.68
CA TYR A 48 -5.44 15.06 -8.80
C TYR A 48 -5.58 16.06 -7.65
N HIS A 49 -5.12 15.67 -6.47
CA HIS A 49 -4.88 16.59 -5.37
C HIS A 49 -3.39 16.58 -5.03
N THR A 50 -2.87 17.72 -4.59
CA THR A 50 -1.45 17.84 -4.24
C THR A 50 -1.35 18.64 -2.97
N PHE A 51 -0.54 18.17 -2.03
CA PHE A 51 -0.32 18.86 -0.78
C PHE A 51 1.15 18.83 -0.39
N THR A 52 1.55 19.84 0.38
CA THR A 52 2.89 19.94 0.93
C THR A 52 2.86 19.51 2.38
N THR A 53 3.79 18.65 2.75
CA THR A 53 3.89 18.04 4.07
C THR A 53 5.35 18.04 4.53
N LYS A 54 5.58 17.93 5.83
CA LYS A 54 6.90 17.75 6.42
C LYS A 54 6.93 16.38 7.10
N SER A 55 8.08 15.71 7.02
CA SER A 55 8.22 14.40 7.64
C SER A 55 7.92 14.46 9.13
N LEU A 56 6.94 13.68 9.56
CA LEU A 56 6.60 13.55 10.97
C LEU A 56 7.74 12.90 11.77
N ALA A 57 8.50 11.99 11.14
CA ALA A 57 9.69 11.40 11.73
C ALA A 57 10.92 12.34 11.78
N ASN A 58 10.94 13.41 10.97
CA ASN A 58 12.04 14.37 10.95
C ASN A 58 11.56 15.80 10.68
N ALA A 59 11.28 16.53 11.76
CA ALA A 59 10.81 17.93 11.69
C ALA A 59 11.80 18.90 11.01
N ALA A 60 13.09 18.54 10.96
CA ALA A 60 14.13 19.31 10.26
C ALA A 60 14.17 19.03 8.75
N SER A 61 13.40 18.07 8.25
CA SER A 61 13.29 17.79 6.82
C SER A 61 12.67 18.96 6.06
N SER A 62 13.14 19.17 4.83
CA SER A 62 12.51 20.12 3.93
C SER A 62 11.07 19.67 3.61
N PRO A 63 10.11 20.61 3.48
CA PRO A 63 8.78 20.28 3.00
C PRO A 63 8.85 19.51 1.68
N THR A 64 7.98 18.53 1.54
CA THR A 64 7.87 17.69 0.35
C THR A 64 6.44 17.75 -0.17
N THR A 65 6.31 17.56 -1.48
CA THR A 65 5.01 17.59 -2.15
C THR A 65 4.59 16.16 -2.48
N LEU A 66 3.41 15.76 -2.00
CA LEU A 66 2.79 14.49 -2.33
C LEU A 66 1.62 14.71 -3.28
N HIS A 67 1.48 13.78 -4.22
CA HIS A 67 0.40 13.78 -5.20
C HIS A 67 -0.56 12.63 -4.91
N LEU A 68 -1.85 12.93 -5.01
CA LEU A 68 -2.95 11.98 -4.83
C LEU A 68 -3.73 11.90 -6.13
N ALA A 69 -3.88 10.70 -6.68
CA ALA A 69 -4.75 10.42 -7.80
C ALA A 69 -6.11 9.95 -7.28
N VAL A 70 -7.18 10.68 -7.57
CA VAL A 70 -8.50 10.45 -6.99
C VAL A 70 -9.46 9.90 -8.04
N TYR A 71 -10.14 8.81 -7.70
CA TYR A 71 -11.19 8.19 -8.51
C TYR A 71 -12.50 8.26 -7.72
N VAL A 72 -13.57 8.73 -8.37
CA VAL A 72 -14.85 8.98 -7.71
C VAL A 72 -16.02 8.36 -8.48
N PRO A 73 -17.14 8.04 -7.80
CA PRO A 73 -18.38 7.63 -8.46
C PRO A 73 -18.88 8.64 -9.49
N ALA A 74 -19.60 8.16 -10.51
CA ALA A 74 -20.06 9.01 -11.62
C ALA A 74 -20.95 10.18 -11.18
N ASP A 75 -21.71 10.02 -10.11
CA ASP A 75 -22.61 11.04 -9.55
C ASP A 75 -21.97 11.87 -8.41
N TYR A 76 -20.67 11.68 -8.13
CA TYR A 76 -19.94 12.27 -7.02
C TYR A 76 -20.18 13.78 -6.86
N GLY A 77 -20.09 14.54 -7.96
CA GLY A 77 -20.23 16.00 -7.90
C GLY A 77 -21.63 16.46 -7.47
N VAL A 78 -22.67 15.74 -7.88
CA VAL A 78 -24.07 16.01 -7.48
C VAL A 78 -24.27 15.59 -6.03
N GLN A 79 -23.86 14.38 -5.67
CA GLN A 79 -24.06 13.84 -4.33
C GLN A 79 -23.32 14.62 -3.24
N THR A 80 -22.07 15.02 -3.49
CA THR A 80 -21.28 15.78 -2.52
C THR A 80 -21.76 17.23 -2.41
N LYS A 81 -21.94 17.93 -3.53
CA LYS A 81 -22.25 19.38 -3.52
C LYS A 81 -23.71 19.70 -3.22
N ILE A 82 -24.64 18.85 -3.67
CA ILE A 82 -26.09 19.10 -3.53
C ILE A 82 -26.64 18.35 -2.32
N HIS A 83 -26.27 17.08 -2.14
CA HIS A 83 -26.82 16.24 -1.07
C HIS A 83 -25.93 16.15 0.17
N GLY A 84 -24.74 16.75 0.16
CA GLY A 84 -23.79 16.69 1.28
C GLY A 84 -23.31 15.27 1.60
N ARG A 85 -23.45 14.34 0.66
CA ARG A 85 -23.08 12.93 0.85
C ARG A 85 -21.58 12.82 1.12
N LYS A 86 -21.24 12.00 2.12
CA LYS A 86 -19.86 11.54 2.38
C LYS A 86 -19.72 10.08 1.99
N TYR A 87 -18.70 9.78 1.21
CA TYR A 87 -18.42 8.43 0.71
C TYR A 87 -17.43 7.70 1.63
N PRO A 88 -17.52 6.37 1.76
CA PRO A 88 -16.39 5.58 2.23
C PRO A 88 -15.15 5.85 1.38
N VAL A 89 -13.96 5.69 1.96
CA VAL A 89 -12.70 5.96 1.26
C VAL A 89 -11.77 4.76 1.31
N VAL A 90 -11.19 4.43 0.16
CA VAL A 90 -10.11 3.45 0.04
C VAL A 90 -8.83 4.19 -0.32
N VAL A 91 -7.85 4.18 0.59
CA VAL A 91 -6.51 4.70 0.31
C VAL A 91 -5.70 3.59 -0.35
N LEU A 92 -5.17 3.86 -1.54
CA LEU A 92 -4.52 2.87 -2.39
C LEU A 92 -3.02 3.14 -2.50
N PHE A 93 -2.21 2.10 -2.29
CA PHE A 93 -0.77 2.13 -2.44
C PHE A 93 -0.33 1.21 -3.57
N HIS A 94 0.40 1.77 -4.54
CA HIS A 94 0.84 1.01 -5.70
C HIS A 94 2.02 0.07 -5.41
N GLY A 95 2.20 -0.94 -6.26
CA GLY A 95 3.35 -1.86 -6.21
C GLY A 95 4.61 -1.33 -6.91
N GLY A 96 5.61 -2.20 -7.06
CA GLY A 96 6.86 -1.86 -7.76
C GLY A 96 8.11 -1.85 -6.88
N GLY A 97 8.09 -2.59 -5.76
CA GLY A 97 9.27 -2.79 -4.90
C GLY A 97 9.79 -1.49 -4.30
N PHE A 98 8.89 -0.52 -4.03
CA PHE A 98 9.21 0.85 -3.60
C PHE A 98 10.11 1.64 -4.56
N THR A 99 10.47 1.07 -5.71
CA THR A 99 11.52 1.58 -6.60
C THR A 99 10.95 2.01 -7.95
N MET A 100 9.78 1.46 -8.31
CA MET A 100 9.12 1.66 -9.58
C MET A 100 7.61 1.83 -9.38
N GLY A 101 6.93 2.12 -10.49
CA GLY A 101 5.49 2.25 -10.54
C GLY A 101 5.02 3.67 -10.26
N THR A 102 3.71 3.88 -10.36
CA THR A 102 3.04 5.15 -10.12
C THR A 102 1.70 4.93 -9.44
N GLY A 103 1.16 5.97 -8.79
CA GLY A 103 -0.17 5.91 -8.16
C GLY A 103 -1.34 5.65 -9.12
N ILE A 104 -1.12 5.54 -10.43
CA ILE A 104 -2.17 5.23 -11.41
C ILE A 104 -2.05 3.81 -12.00
N ASP A 105 -1.03 3.03 -11.61
CA ASP A 105 -0.79 1.68 -12.15
C ASP A 105 -1.92 0.67 -11.78
N ASP A 106 -2.67 0.99 -10.72
CA ASP A 106 -3.76 0.16 -10.18
C ASP A 106 -5.15 0.71 -10.54
N ALA A 107 -5.26 1.57 -11.55
CA ALA A 107 -6.50 2.22 -11.96
C ALA A 107 -7.67 1.24 -12.21
N ARG A 108 -7.42 0.03 -12.72
CA ARG A 108 -8.46 -0.99 -12.91
C ARG A 108 -9.08 -1.43 -11.58
N TRP A 109 -8.28 -1.63 -10.54
CA TRP A 109 -8.76 -1.91 -9.19
C TRP A 109 -9.56 -0.74 -8.64
N ALA A 110 -9.01 0.48 -8.74
CA ALA A 110 -9.69 1.69 -8.29
C ALA A 110 -11.08 1.85 -8.95
N THR A 111 -11.18 1.54 -10.24
CA THR A 111 -12.44 1.60 -11.00
C THR A 111 -13.47 0.59 -10.50
N ILE A 112 -13.04 -0.65 -10.26
CA ILE A 112 -13.96 -1.69 -9.76
C ILE A 112 -14.42 -1.34 -8.35
N VAL A 113 -13.55 -0.82 -7.49
CA VAL A 113 -13.95 -0.32 -6.16
C VAL A 113 -14.97 0.81 -6.28
N VAL A 114 -14.70 1.83 -7.11
CA VAL A 114 -15.64 2.94 -7.32
C VAL A 114 -17.01 2.44 -7.77
N ASN A 115 -17.05 1.51 -8.73
CA ASN A 115 -18.30 1.05 -9.33
C ASN A 115 -19.08 0.04 -8.47
N GLU A 116 -18.38 -0.87 -7.77
CA GLU A 116 -19.01 -1.99 -7.05
C GLU A 116 -19.18 -1.69 -5.56
N VAL A 117 -18.38 -0.80 -4.98
CA VAL A 117 -18.39 -0.46 -3.55
C VAL A 117 -19.02 0.91 -3.29
N ASP A 118 -19.16 1.74 -4.33
CA ASP A 118 -19.63 3.13 -4.22
C ASP A 118 -18.80 3.94 -3.20
N ALA A 119 -17.48 3.86 -3.38
CA ALA A 119 -16.48 4.47 -2.52
C ALA A 119 -15.53 5.37 -3.34
N VAL A 120 -14.96 6.38 -2.69
CA VAL A 120 -13.86 7.18 -3.27
C VAL A 120 -12.56 6.41 -3.11
N VAL A 121 -11.74 6.36 -4.17
CA VAL A 121 -10.39 5.78 -4.10
C VAL A 121 -9.37 6.91 -4.20
N VAL A 122 -8.49 7.01 -3.20
CA VAL A 122 -7.39 7.98 -3.17
C VAL A 122 -6.08 7.22 -3.26
N SER A 123 -5.47 7.23 -4.44
CA SER A 123 -4.20 6.54 -4.68
C SER A 123 -3.01 7.46 -4.41
N VAL A 124 -2.09 7.00 -3.58
CA VAL A 124 -0.96 7.78 -3.08
C VAL A 124 0.24 7.58 -4.00
N CYS A 125 0.72 8.66 -4.62
CA CYS A 125 1.98 8.68 -5.36
C CYS A 125 3.15 8.88 -4.40
N TYR A 126 3.43 7.87 -3.57
CA TYR A 126 4.51 7.92 -2.59
C TYR A 126 5.89 7.99 -3.27
N ARG A 127 6.86 8.58 -2.58
CA ARG A 127 8.21 8.78 -3.12
C ARG A 127 8.95 7.45 -3.20
N LEU A 128 9.71 7.27 -4.27
CA LEU A 128 10.36 6.00 -4.60
C LEU A 128 11.84 5.98 -4.17
N ALA A 129 12.28 4.82 -3.73
CA ALA A 129 13.68 4.46 -3.67
C ALA A 129 14.27 4.39 -5.10
N LEU A 130 15.54 4.68 -5.33
CA LEU A 130 16.62 4.90 -4.36
C LEU A 130 16.70 6.33 -3.81
N GLU A 131 16.08 7.31 -4.47
CA GLU A 131 16.12 8.71 -4.03
C GLU A 131 15.52 8.90 -2.63
N HIS A 132 14.52 8.09 -2.30
CA HIS A 132 13.82 8.10 -1.02
C HIS A 132 13.75 6.67 -0.45
N PRO A 133 14.82 6.18 0.20
CA PRO A 133 14.85 4.83 0.77
C PRO A 133 13.90 4.69 1.98
N PHE A 134 13.84 3.50 2.56
CA PHE A 134 13.13 3.27 3.82
C PHE A 134 13.55 4.31 4.89
N PRO A 135 12.61 4.87 5.69
CA PRO A 135 11.16 4.58 5.75
C PRO A 135 10.28 5.52 4.91
N THR A 136 10.81 6.25 3.92
CA THR A 136 10.08 7.38 3.31
C THR A 136 8.68 7.03 2.77
N ALA A 137 8.52 5.90 2.07
CA ALA A 137 7.22 5.50 1.56
C ALA A 137 6.16 5.22 2.65
N VAL A 138 6.60 4.78 3.84
CA VAL A 138 5.72 4.56 5.01
C VAL A 138 5.27 5.90 5.59
N GLU A 139 6.20 6.85 5.74
CA GLU A 139 5.88 8.21 6.20
C GLU A 139 4.95 8.92 5.20
N ASP A 140 5.21 8.81 3.90
CA ASP A 140 4.33 9.38 2.86
C ASP A 140 2.91 8.82 2.94
N GLY A 141 2.79 7.52 3.23
CA GLY A 141 1.50 6.88 3.44
C GLY A 141 0.78 7.38 4.69
N LEU A 142 1.49 7.53 5.82
CA LEU A 142 0.94 8.13 7.04
C LEU A 142 0.47 9.57 6.77
N GLU A 143 1.31 10.38 6.16
CA GLU A 143 1.02 11.79 5.86
C GLU A 143 -0.17 11.92 4.92
N ALA A 144 -0.30 11.05 3.92
CA ALA A 144 -1.47 11.00 3.04
C ALA A 144 -2.75 10.62 3.80
N VAL A 145 -2.70 9.60 4.66
CA VAL A 145 -3.85 9.16 5.47
C VAL A 145 -4.33 10.28 6.40
N LEU A 146 -3.41 10.93 7.12
CA LEU A 146 -3.74 12.06 8.00
C LEU A 146 -4.24 13.28 7.21
N PHE A 147 -3.64 13.57 6.05
CA PHE A 147 -4.09 14.68 5.20
C PHE A 147 -5.51 14.47 4.68
N ILE A 148 -5.83 13.25 4.19
CA ILE A 148 -7.17 12.89 3.75
C ILE A 148 -8.17 13.05 4.90
N ALA A 149 -7.82 12.60 6.10
CA ALA A 149 -8.67 12.72 7.27
C ALA A 149 -8.91 14.19 7.66
N ALA A 150 -7.86 15.02 7.65
CA ALA A 150 -7.92 16.45 7.93
C ALA A 150 -8.71 17.26 6.90
N HIS A 151 -8.81 16.76 5.66
CA HIS A 151 -9.48 17.44 4.56
C HIS A 151 -10.63 16.59 3.99
N ALA A 152 -11.33 15.86 4.85
CA ALA A 152 -12.42 14.98 4.48
C ALA A 152 -13.50 15.68 3.63
N ASP A 153 -13.74 16.97 3.88
CA ASP A 153 -14.65 17.80 3.09
C ASP A 153 -14.20 18.02 1.64
N VAL A 154 -12.89 18.19 1.42
CA VAL A 154 -12.30 18.37 0.09
C VAL A 154 -12.47 17.10 -0.75
N PHE A 155 -12.34 15.94 -0.12
CA PHE A 155 -12.48 14.64 -0.79
C PHE A 155 -13.92 14.10 -0.79
N GLY A 156 -14.84 14.74 -0.08
CA GLY A 156 -16.21 14.25 0.06
C GLY A 156 -16.30 12.89 0.76
N VAL A 157 -15.41 12.61 1.73
CA VAL A 157 -15.28 11.28 2.36
C VAL A 157 -15.70 11.25 3.82
N ASP A 158 -16.08 10.07 4.29
CA ASP A 158 -16.38 9.74 5.67
C ASP A 158 -15.17 9.03 6.30
N ILE A 159 -14.48 9.72 7.20
CA ILE A 159 -13.25 9.23 7.85
C ILE A 159 -13.52 8.11 8.85
N SER A 160 -14.78 7.86 9.23
CA SER A 160 -15.17 6.69 10.03
C SER A 160 -15.22 5.39 9.21
N LYS A 161 -15.08 5.51 7.88
CA LYS A 161 -15.16 4.44 6.88
C LYS A 161 -13.96 4.47 5.94
N MET A 162 -12.76 4.41 6.51
CA MET A 162 -11.51 4.35 5.74
C MET A 162 -11.00 2.92 5.64
N ALA A 163 -10.66 2.47 4.44
CA ALA A 163 -9.96 1.21 4.21
C ALA A 163 -8.63 1.47 3.51
N LEU A 164 -7.67 0.57 3.70
CA LEU A 164 -6.39 0.61 3.00
C LEU A 164 -6.30 -0.55 2.01
N SER A 165 -5.70 -0.30 0.86
CA SER A 165 -5.43 -1.34 -0.13
C SER A 165 -4.09 -1.12 -0.79
N GLY A 166 -3.47 -2.19 -1.28
CA GLY A 166 -2.26 -2.04 -2.07
C GLY A 166 -1.73 -3.34 -2.63
N PHE A 167 -0.79 -3.19 -3.56
CA PHE A 167 -0.23 -4.30 -4.35
C PHE A 167 1.26 -4.46 -4.08
N SER A 168 1.73 -5.69 -3.81
CA SER A 168 3.16 -5.97 -3.59
C SER A 168 3.77 -5.08 -2.48
N ALA A 169 4.71 -4.20 -2.83
CA ALA A 169 5.23 -3.15 -1.95
C ALA A 169 4.14 -2.22 -1.39
N GLY A 170 3.13 -1.87 -2.18
CA GLY A 170 1.97 -1.14 -1.67
C GLY A 170 1.08 -1.99 -0.76
N GLY A 171 1.08 -3.31 -0.96
CA GLY A 171 0.44 -4.25 -0.04
C GLY A 171 1.15 -4.30 1.31
N ASN A 172 2.48 -4.11 1.34
CA ASN A 172 3.23 -3.88 2.58
C ASN A 172 2.78 -2.56 3.25
N LEU A 173 2.71 -1.46 2.48
CA LEU A 173 2.25 -0.16 3.00
C LEU A 173 0.84 -0.21 3.61
N ALA A 174 -0.06 -1.01 3.03
CA ALA A 174 -1.40 -1.21 3.59
C ALA A 174 -1.40 -1.78 5.02
N PHE A 175 -0.32 -2.47 5.44
CA PHE A 175 -0.14 -2.95 6.82
C PHE A 175 0.82 -2.08 7.64
N THR A 176 1.84 -1.48 7.04
CA THR A 176 2.86 -0.71 7.78
C THR A 176 2.42 0.73 8.07
N VAL A 177 1.59 1.33 7.22
CA VAL A 177 0.98 2.65 7.48
C VAL A 177 0.08 2.64 8.73
N PRO A 178 -0.83 1.66 8.93
CA PRO A 178 -1.56 1.53 10.19
C PRO A 178 -0.65 1.41 11.42
N LEU A 179 0.41 0.61 11.34
CA LEU A 179 1.36 0.47 12.45
C LEU A 179 2.00 1.82 12.78
N ARG A 180 2.43 2.54 11.73
CA ARG A 180 3.05 3.86 11.89
C ARG A 180 2.06 4.91 12.41
N LEU A 181 0.79 4.84 12.00
CA LEU A 181 -0.31 5.67 12.51
C LEU A 181 -0.55 5.42 14.00
N GLN A 182 -0.59 4.15 14.43
CA GLN A 182 -0.77 3.81 15.83
C GLN A 182 0.39 4.34 16.69
N GLU A 183 1.64 4.22 16.24
CA GLU A 183 2.76 4.85 16.95
C GLU A 183 2.64 6.36 17.03
N HIS A 184 2.16 7.01 15.95
CA HIS A 184 1.93 8.46 15.96
C HIS A 184 0.86 8.85 16.99
N ILE A 185 -0.25 8.10 17.07
CA ILE A 185 -1.30 8.28 18.07
C ILE A 185 -0.73 8.14 19.49
N LEU A 186 0.01 7.06 19.75
CA LEU A 186 0.65 6.82 21.05
C LEU A 186 1.62 7.95 21.42
N SER A 187 2.41 8.46 20.47
CA SER A 187 3.31 9.60 20.72
C SER A 187 2.54 10.88 21.08
N MET A 188 1.43 11.15 20.40
CA MET A 188 0.58 12.30 20.72
C MET A 188 -0.06 12.16 22.10
N GLN A 189 -0.51 10.96 22.49
CA GLN A 189 -1.06 10.71 23.84
C GLN A 189 -0.02 10.95 24.94
N ALA A 190 1.21 10.48 24.72
CA ALA A 190 2.31 10.69 25.65
C ALA A 190 2.62 12.18 25.83
N ASP A 191 2.66 12.95 24.74
CA ASP A 191 2.94 14.39 24.76
C ASP A 191 1.81 15.21 25.46
N HIS A 192 0.57 14.73 25.41
CA HIS A 192 -0.60 15.41 26.02
C HIS A 192 -0.97 14.88 27.42
N GLY A 193 -0.15 14.00 28.00
CA GLY A 193 -0.30 13.55 29.39
C GLY A 193 -1.45 12.58 29.64
N GLY A 194 -1.94 11.86 28.62
CA GLY A 194 -3.01 10.88 28.81
C GLY A 194 -3.62 10.31 27.52
N PRO A 195 -4.53 9.33 27.65
CA PRO A 195 -5.15 8.62 26.51
C PRO A 195 -6.11 9.50 25.69
N GLU A 196 -6.56 10.61 26.26
CA GLU A 196 -7.44 11.56 25.58
C GLU A 196 -6.60 12.48 24.67
N ILE A 197 -6.51 12.13 23.38
CA ILE A 197 -6.17 13.11 22.35
C ILE A 197 -7.43 13.96 22.14
N PRO A 198 -7.41 15.27 22.36
CA PRO A 198 -8.57 16.08 22.02
C PRO A 198 -8.81 15.94 20.51
N PHE A 199 -9.97 15.40 20.11
CA PHE A 199 -10.40 15.31 18.70
C PHE A 199 -10.34 16.67 17.97
N ALA A 200 -10.24 17.77 18.73
CA ALA A 200 -10.03 19.13 18.23
C ALA A 200 -8.64 19.39 17.61
N VAL A 201 -7.63 18.52 17.83
CA VAL A 201 -6.24 18.77 17.40
C VAL A 201 -5.89 18.12 16.07
N LEU A 202 -6.40 16.93 15.75
CA LEU A 202 -6.32 16.29 14.43
C LEU A 202 -7.40 15.20 14.29
N PRO A 203 -8.15 15.13 13.18
CA PRO A 203 -9.08 14.03 12.93
C PRO A 203 -8.30 12.74 12.64
N ILE A 204 -8.42 11.76 13.54
CA ILE A 204 -7.86 10.42 13.36
C ILE A 204 -8.86 9.58 12.57
N PRO A 205 -8.47 8.98 11.43
CA PRO A 205 -9.36 8.12 10.67
C PRO A 205 -9.58 6.78 11.38
N HIS A 206 -10.80 6.25 11.27
CA HIS A 206 -11.09 4.88 11.68
C HIS A 206 -10.85 3.94 10.51
N LEU A 207 -9.81 3.12 10.62
CA LEU A 207 -9.52 2.09 9.64
C LEU A 207 -10.46 0.90 9.87
N VAL A 208 -11.22 0.52 8.84
CA VAL A 208 -12.26 -0.51 8.95
C VAL A 208 -11.92 -1.77 8.14
N SER A 209 -11.02 -1.66 7.16
CA SER A 209 -10.58 -2.81 6.37
C SER A 209 -9.20 -2.64 5.74
N ILE A 210 -8.49 -3.75 5.56
CA ILE A 210 -7.35 -3.87 4.65
C ILE A 210 -7.68 -4.88 3.53
N VAL A 211 -7.39 -4.52 2.29
CA VAL A 211 -7.38 -5.44 1.12
C VAL A 211 -6.01 -5.41 0.45
N ALA A 212 -5.19 -6.41 0.70
CA ALA A 212 -3.80 -6.48 0.25
C ALA A 212 -3.60 -7.55 -0.83
N TRP A 213 -2.93 -7.15 -1.92
CA TRP A 213 -2.63 -8.01 -3.06
C TRP A 213 -1.15 -8.40 -3.05
N TYR A 214 -0.90 -9.69 -2.90
CA TYR A 214 0.42 -10.36 -2.83
C TYR A 214 1.46 -9.53 -2.04
N PRO A 215 1.13 -9.12 -0.79
CA PRO A 215 1.95 -8.19 -0.03
C PRO A 215 3.29 -8.81 0.36
N SER A 216 4.33 -7.97 0.46
CA SER A 216 5.56 -8.35 1.18
C SER A 216 5.36 -8.09 2.67
N LEU A 217 5.52 -9.08 3.53
CA LEU A 217 5.16 -8.99 4.95
C LEU A 217 6.32 -9.29 5.90
N ASP A 218 7.35 -10.02 5.45
CA ASP A 218 8.53 -10.32 6.26
C ASP A 218 9.83 -10.15 5.47
N ASN A 219 10.36 -8.92 5.46
CA ASN A 219 11.63 -8.59 4.82
C ASN A 219 12.86 -9.12 5.59
N ARG A 220 12.69 -9.74 6.77
CA ARG A 220 13.78 -10.46 7.47
C ARG A 220 14.13 -11.75 6.73
N LEU A 221 13.18 -12.33 5.99
CA LEU A 221 13.41 -13.50 5.16
C LEU A 221 14.24 -13.15 3.93
N THR A 222 15.30 -13.90 3.70
CA THR A 222 16.11 -13.78 2.49
C THR A 222 15.30 -14.20 1.26
N ARG A 223 15.68 -13.68 0.09
CA ARG A 223 15.07 -14.09 -1.19
C ARG A 223 15.26 -15.59 -1.48
N ALA A 224 16.29 -16.23 -0.93
CA ALA A 224 16.50 -17.68 -1.04
C ALA A 224 15.48 -18.46 -0.20
N GLN A 225 15.28 -18.07 1.06
CA GLN A 225 14.26 -18.68 1.95
C GLN A 225 12.84 -18.52 1.39
N ARG A 226 12.50 -17.34 0.88
CA ARG A 226 11.21 -17.08 0.22
C ARG A 226 11.00 -17.97 -1.01
N ARG A 227 12.05 -18.24 -1.78
CA ARG A 227 11.96 -19.10 -2.97
C ARG A 227 11.92 -20.59 -2.63
N SER A 228 12.52 -21.03 -1.53
CA SER A 228 12.53 -22.45 -1.16
C SER A 228 11.16 -23.00 -0.78
N SER A 229 10.25 -22.15 -0.29
CA SER A 229 8.85 -22.52 0.00
C SER A 229 7.90 -22.31 -1.19
N CYS A 230 8.37 -21.73 -2.30
CA CYS A 230 7.55 -21.50 -3.48
C CYS A 230 7.41 -22.78 -4.31
N PRO A 231 6.20 -23.22 -4.69
CA PRO A 231 6.00 -24.39 -5.56
C PRO A 231 6.65 -24.26 -6.95
N ARG A 232 6.86 -23.02 -7.43
CA ARG A 232 7.39 -22.69 -8.75
C ARG A 232 8.44 -21.59 -8.66
N PRO A 233 9.62 -21.86 -8.08
CA PRO A 233 10.65 -20.84 -7.88
C PRO A 233 11.15 -20.27 -9.22
N ASP A 234 11.09 -21.06 -10.29
CA ASP A 234 11.40 -20.68 -11.68
C ASP A 234 10.48 -19.59 -12.25
N LYS A 235 9.30 -19.39 -11.65
CA LYS A 235 8.29 -18.42 -12.07
C LYS A 235 8.25 -17.16 -11.22
N THR A 236 9.05 -17.10 -10.16
CA THR A 236 9.13 -15.93 -9.27
C THR A 236 9.84 -14.76 -9.93
N LEU A 237 9.76 -13.58 -9.31
CA LEU A 237 10.50 -12.40 -9.79
C LEU A 237 12.01 -12.71 -9.88
N PRO A 238 12.68 -12.31 -10.97
CA PRO A 238 14.07 -12.67 -11.21
C PRO A 238 15.00 -11.99 -10.18
N PRO A 239 16.09 -12.65 -9.76
CA PRO A 239 17.03 -12.11 -8.76
C PRO A 239 17.51 -10.69 -9.06
N ILE A 240 17.80 -10.37 -10.32
CA ILE A 240 18.23 -9.03 -10.74
C ILE A 240 17.25 -7.93 -10.32
N LEU A 241 15.95 -8.20 -10.40
CA LEU A 241 14.91 -7.25 -10.05
C LEU A 241 14.69 -7.20 -8.54
N THR A 242 14.69 -8.34 -7.86
CA THR A 242 14.54 -8.37 -6.39
C THR A 242 15.73 -7.76 -5.67
N ASN A 243 16.94 -7.91 -6.20
CA ASN A 243 18.15 -7.30 -5.65
C ASN A 243 18.11 -5.78 -5.84
N LEU A 244 17.68 -5.30 -7.01
CA LEU A 244 17.45 -3.87 -7.24
C LEU A 244 16.51 -3.26 -6.19
N PHE A 245 15.39 -3.93 -5.88
CA PHE A 245 14.46 -3.46 -4.85
C PHE A 245 15.10 -3.44 -3.46
N ASP A 246 15.75 -4.54 -3.07
CA ASP A 246 16.34 -4.66 -1.74
C ASP A 246 17.45 -3.63 -1.53
N GLU A 247 18.34 -3.47 -2.51
CA GLU A 247 19.47 -2.52 -2.45
C GLU A 247 19.02 -1.05 -2.56
N SER A 248 17.93 -0.79 -3.29
CA SER A 248 17.40 0.58 -3.42
C SER A 248 16.67 1.02 -2.15
N TYR A 249 15.82 0.15 -1.61
CA TYR A 249 14.94 0.51 -0.49
C TYR A 249 15.62 0.35 0.87
N PHE A 250 16.53 -0.61 1.04
CA PHE A 250 17.23 -0.89 2.30
C PHE A 250 18.74 -0.66 2.17
N PRO A 251 19.20 0.61 2.08
CA PRO A 251 20.64 0.89 2.07
C PRO A 251 21.32 0.45 3.38
N ASP A 252 20.58 0.46 4.49
CA ASP A 252 20.93 -0.26 5.71
C ASP A 252 20.04 -1.50 5.85
N PRO A 253 20.58 -2.72 5.69
CA PRO A 253 19.83 -3.97 5.86
C PRO A 253 19.26 -4.17 7.26
N SER A 254 19.81 -3.50 8.30
CA SER A 254 19.31 -3.62 9.67
C SER A 254 17.86 -3.15 9.79
N CYS A 255 17.45 -2.19 8.96
CA CYS A 255 16.09 -1.67 8.91
C CYS A 255 15.03 -2.73 8.54
N LYS A 256 15.42 -3.86 7.95
CA LYS A 256 14.48 -4.93 7.57
C LYS A 256 13.80 -5.59 8.79
N THR A 257 14.35 -5.43 9.99
CA THR A 257 13.74 -5.92 11.24
C THR A 257 12.68 -4.97 11.81
N SER A 258 12.63 -3.72 11.34
CA SER A 258 11.59 -2.76 11.73
C SER A 258 10.21 -3.29 11.35
N ILE A 259 9.23 -3.06 12.21
CA ILE A 259 7.82 -3.45 11.98
C ILE A 259 7.22 -2.69 10.77
N HIS A 260 7.82 -1.56 10.40
CA HIS A 260 7.45 -0.70 9.27
C HIS A 260 8.04 -1.18 7.96
N ALA A 261 9.02 -2.09 8.01
CA ALA A 261 9.51 -2.84 6.86
C ALA A 261 8.89 -4.25 6.81
N SER A 262 8.78 -4.89 7.97
CA SER A 262 8.31 -6.27 8.15
C SER A 262 7.17 -6.29 9.15
N PRO A 263 5.90 -6.07 8.73
CA PRO A 263 4.76 -6.09 9.64
C PRO A 263 4.62 -7.44 10.37
N ALA A 264 5.13 -8.54 9.81
CA ALA A 264 5.21 -9.83 10.50
C ALA A 264 6.13 -9.83 11.75
N ALA A 265 6.97 -8.81 11.92
CA ALA A 265 7.79 -8.61 13.12
C ALA A 265 7.08 -7.80 14.22
N ALA A 266 5.92 -7.22 13.94
CA ALA A 266 5.17 -6.44 14.93
C ALA A 266 4.73 -7.31 16.12
N PRO A 267 4.76 -6.80 17.37
CA PRO A 267 4.14 -7.48 18.50
C PRO A 267 2.64 -7.67 18.30
N ASP A 268 2.07 -8.74 18.88
CA ASP A 268 0.64 -9.05 18.74
C ASP A 268 -0.26 -7.90 19.22
N GLU A 269 0.09 -7.26 20.33
CA GLU A 269 -0.64 -6.10 20.85
C GLU A 269 -0.64 -4.92 19.86
N MET A 270 0.48 -4.69 19.17
CA MET A 270 0.56 -3.68 18.13
C MET A 270 -0.34 -4.03 16.93
N LEU A 271 -0.37 -5.29 16.52
CA LEU A 271 -1.25 -5.77 15.44
C LEU A 271 -2.73 -5.64 15.82
N LEU A 272 -3.07 -5.95 17.07
CA LEU A 272 -4.43 -5.84 17.61
C LEU A 272 -4.91 -4.38 17.58
N GLN A 273 -4.10 -3.45 18.08
CA GLN A 273 -4.45 -2.03 18.17
C GLN A 273 -4.44 -1.32 16.81
N ALA A 274 -3.44 -1.59 15.96
CA ALA A 274 -3.20 -0.81 14.75
C ALA A 274 -4.01 -1.29 13.53
N LEU A 275 -4.22 -2.59 13.37
CA LEU A 275 -4.87 -3.14 12.17
C LEU A 275 -6.39 -3.23 12.35
N PRO A 276 -7.19 -2.96 11.30
CA PRO A 276 -8.64 -3.17 11.35
C PRO A 276 -8.99 -4.64 11.57
N ASP A 277 -10.22 -4.88 12.04
CA ASP A 277 -10.72 -6.24 12.25
C ASP A 277 -10.91 -7.03 10.95
N THR A 278 -11.28 -6.36 9.86
CA THR A 278 -11.55 -7.03 8.57
C THR A 278 -10.35 -6.94 7.64
N VAL A 279 -9.74 -8.07 7.31
CA VAL A 279 -8.54 -8.14 6.45
C VAL A 279 -8.75 -9.16 5.33
N ALA A 280 -8.48 -8.76 4.08
CA ALA A 280 -8.36 -9.68 2.96
C ALA A 280 -6.93 -9.67 2.41
N ILE A 281 -6.32 -10.85 2.34
CA ILE A 281 -4.99 -11.07 1.78
C ILE A 281 -5.15 -11.99 0.57
N PHE A 282 -4.74 -11.51 -0.60
CA PHE A 282 -4.69 -12.29 -1.82
C PHE A 282 -3.24 -12.66 -2.11
N VAL A 283 -2.91 -13.94 -2.25
CA VAL A 283 -1.54 -14.40 -2.54
C VAL A 283 -1.51 -15.22 -3.81
N CYS A 284 -0.37 -15.24 -4.51
CA CYS A 284 -0.22 -15.99 -5.76
C CYS A 284 0.48 -17.33 -5.52
N GLU A 285 -0.01 -18.42 -6.13
CA GLU A 285 0.54 -19.76 -5.90
C GLU A 285 2.01 -19.90 -6.34
N TRP A 286 2.44 -19.19 -7.39
CA TRP A 286 3.81 -19.24 -7.92
C TRP A 286 4.64 -18.02 -7.52
N ASP A 287 4.39 -17.51 -6.32
CA ASP A 287 5.05 -16.33 -5.77
C ASP A 287 5.90 -16.69 -4.55
N MET A 288 7.07 -16.05 -4.44
CA MET A 288 7.96 -16.20 -3.29
C MET A 288 7.37 -15.60 -2.00
N LEU A 289 6.34 -14.76 -2.13
CA LEU A 289 5.62 -14.16 -0.99
C LEU A 289 4.42 -15.01 -0.51
N LEU A 290 4.16 -16.16 -1.14
CA LEU A 290 3.01 -17.01 -0.81
C LEU A 290 2.99 -17.42 0.66
N GLN A 291 4.11 -17.97 1.15
CA GLN A 291 4.14 -18.57 2.49
C GLN A 291 4.02 -17.50 3.57
N GLU A 292 4.76 -16.38 3.48
CA GLU A 292 4.65 -15.29 4.46
C GLU A 292 3.25 -14.65 4.50
N GLY A 293 2.54 -14.60 3.36
CA GLY A 293 1.15 -14.15 3.32
C GLY A 293 0.18 -15.11 4.00
N LYS A 294 0.41 -16.42 3.90
CA LYS A 294 -0.38 -17.42 4.63
C LYS A 294 -0.11 -17.38 6.13
N ASP A 295 1.16 -17.36 6.51
CA ASP A 295 1.58 -17.35 7.91
C ASP A 295 1.07 -16.10 8.64
N PHE A 296 1.14 -14.94 7.98
CA PHE A 296 0.62 -13.70 8.56
C PHE A 296 -0.91 -13.70 8.66
N ALA A 297 -1.62 -14.24 7.66
CA ALA A 297 -3.07 -14.39 7.73
C ALA A 297 -3.49 -15.27 8.90
N GLU A 298 -2.88 -16.45 9.05
CA GLU A 298 -3.13 -17.38 10.16
C GLU A 298 -2.84 -16.72 11.52
N ARG A 299 -1.76 -15.95 11.62
CA ARG A 299 -1.46 -15.18 12.84
C ARG A 299 -2.55 -14.16 13.17
N LEU A 300 -3.02 -13.39 12.19
CA LEU A 300 -4.08 -12.41 12.40
C LEU A 300 -5.42 -13.07 12.78
N GLU A 301 -5.75 -14.23 12.19
CA GLU A 301 -6.92 -15.05 12.59
C GLU A 301 -6.79 -15.52 14.04
N GLY A 302 -5.61 -15.99 14.44
CA GLY A 302 -5.31 -16.39 15.83
C GLY A 302 -5.45 -15.24 16.84
N LEU A 303 -5.31 -13.99 16.39
CA LEU A 303 -5.55 -12.78 17.18
C LEU A 303 -7.04 -12.35 17.18
N GLY A 304 -7.93 -13.13 16.56
CA GLY A 304 -9.37 -12.86 16.54
C GLY A 304 -9.83 -11.88 15.45
N LYS A 305 -8.96 -11.51 14.51
CA LYS A 305 -9.36 -10.68 13.36
C LYS A 305 -10.13 -11.51 12.33
N GLN A 306 -11.04 -10.87 11.61
CA GLN A 306 -11.79 -11.45 10.50
C GLN A 306 -10.94 -11.42 9.23
N VAL A 307 -10.14 -12.47 9.03
CA VAL A 307 -9.22 -12.56 7.89
C VAL A 307 -9.80 -13.46 6.81
N SER A 308 -9.53 -13.11 5.56
CA SER A 308 -9.66 -14.01 4.42
C SER A 308 -8.34 -14.09 3.67
N CYS A 309 -7.81 -15.30 3.49
CA CYS A 309 -6.59 -15.54 2.72
C CYS A 309 -6.92 -16.32 1.45
N THR A 310 -6.83 -15.67 0.30
CA THR A 310 -7.18 -16.26 -1.00
C THR A 310 -5.90 -16.56 -1.79
N VAL A 311 -5.67 -17.85 -2.07
CA VAL A 311 -4.59 -18.29 -2.97
C VAL A 311 -5.08 -18.29 -4.42
N ILE A 312 -4.48 -17.43 -5.24
CA ILE A 312 -4.71 -17.32 -6.67
C ILE A 312 -3.89 -18.40 -7.38
N LYS A 313 -4.56 -19.50 -7.70
CA LYS A 313 -3.97 -20.72 -8.29
C LYS A 313 -3.38 -20.46 -9.68
N GLY A 314 -2.24 -21.06 -9.96
CA GLY A 314 -1.56 -21.02 -11.26
C GLY A 314 -0.99 -19.65 -11.64
N ARG A 315 -0.86 -18.72 -10.68
CA ARG A 315 -0.47 -17.33 -10.94
C ARG A 315 0.85 -16.95 -10.30
N ARG A 316 1.56 -16.08 -11.01
CA ARG A 316 2.83 -15.42 -10.60
C ARG A 316 2.53 -14.13 -9.85
N HIS A 317 3.52 -13.61 -9.14
CA HIS A 317 3.47 -12.25 -8.59
C HIS A 317 3.05 -11.22 -9.65
N GLY A 318 2.18 -10.28 -9.30
CA GLY A 318 1.67 -9.28 -10.26
C GLY A 318 0.82 -9.90 -11.38
N PHE A 319 0.01 -10.90 -11.04
CA PHE A 319 -0.82 -11.66 -11.99
C PHE A 319 -1.76 -10.78 -12.82
N ASP A 320 -2.19 -9.67 -12.24
CA ASP A 320 -3.06 -8.63 -12.77
C ASP A 320 -2.29 -7.50 -13.49
N LYS A 321 -0.96 -7.50 -13.45
CA LYS A 321 -0.06 -6.53 -14.12
C LYS A 321 0.47 -7.00 -15.46
N THR A 322 0.08 -8.20 -15.89
CA THR A 322 0.56 -8.80 -17.14
C THR A 322 -0.58 -8.95 -18.15
N PRO A 323 -1.03 -7.87 -18.79
CA PRO A 323 -2.04 -7.99 -19.82
C PRO A 323 -1.37 -8.44 -21.11
N ASN A 324 -1.95 -9.48 -21.67
CA ASN A 324 -1.84 -9.74 -23.08
C ASN A 324 -2.98 -8.94 -23.75
N PRO A 325 -2.71 -7.95 -24.62
CA PRO A 325 -3.77 -7.22 -25.33
C PRO A 325 -4.67 -8.14 -26.17
N PHE A 326 -4.25 -9.39 -26.39
CA PHE A 326 -4.99 -10.43 -27.12
C PHE A 326 -5.60 -11.51 -26.21
N LYS A 327 -5.31 -11.52 -24.90
CA LYS A 327 -5.84 -12.51 -23.96
C LYS A 327 -6.20 -11.85 -22.63
N LEU A 328 -7.44 -11.35 -22.60
CA LEU A 328 -8.15 -10.95 -21.40
C LEU A 328 -8.21 -12.12 -20.42
N ASP A 329 -7.87 -11.85 -19.17
CA ASP A 329 -7.97 -12.83 -18.10
C ASP A 329 -9.12 -12.47 -17.16
N PRO A 330 -10.30 -13.08 -17.32
CA PRO A 330 -11.49 -12.72 -16.55
C PRO A 330 -11.33 -13.04 -15.06
N THR A 331 -10.34 -13.86 -14.67
CA THR A 331 -10.11 -14.16 -13.25
C THR A 331 -9.59 -12.96 -12.46
N ILE A 332 -9.02 -11.95 -13.12
CA ILE A 332 -8.58 -10.70 -12.46
C ILE A 332 -9.80 -9.99 -11.85
N ASP A 333 -10.83 -9.73 -12.65
CA ASP A 333 -12.03 -9.04 -12.17
C ASP A 333 -12.80 -9.87 -11.16
N LEU A 334 -12.75 -11.21 -11.27
CA LEU A 334 -13.33 -12.10 -10.26
C LEU A 334 -12.68 -11.87 -8.89
N HIS A 335 -11.34 -11.87 -8.82
CA HIS A 335 -10.65 -11.63 -7.56
C HIS A 335 -10.86 -10.21 -7.06
N TYR A 336 -10.85 -9.20 -7.94
CA TYR A 336 -11.20 -7.84 -7.55
C TYR A 336 -12.61 -7.73 -6.96
N ARG A 337 -13.61 -8.40 -7.54
CA ARG A 337 -14.95 -8.43 -6.92
C ARG A 337 -14.94 -9.07 -5.53
N GLN A 338 -14.17 -10.14 -5.31
CA GLN A 338 -14.00 -10.70 -3.96
C GLN A 338 -13.41 -9.68 -2.98
N GLY A 339 -12.42 -8.88 -3.40
CA GLY A 339 -11.90 -7.78 -2.60
C GLY A 339 -12.95 -6.70 -2.31
N CYS A 340 -13.80 -6.37 -3.29
CA CYS A 340 -14.91 -5.43 -3.13
C CYS A 340 -15.98 -5.95 -2.16
N ASP A 341 -16.24 -7.25 -2.15
CA ASP A 341 -17.17 -7.87 -1.20
C ASP A 341 -16.69 -7.68 0.25
N THR A 342 -15.38 -7.80 0.50
CA THR A 342 -14.79 -7.51 1.81
C THR A 342 -14.98 -6.04 2.20
N LEU A 343 -14.70 -5.10 1.28
CA LEU A 343 -14.86 -3.67 1.53
C LEU A 343 -16.31 -3.31 1.86
N ARG A 344 -17.28 -3.82 1.09
CA ARG A 344 -18.71 -3.58 1.32
C ARG A 344 -19.15 -4.04 2.70
N LYS A 345 -18.78 -5.28 3.08
CA LYS A 345 -19.08 -5.82 4.42
C LYS A 345 -18.51 -4.95 5.54
N ALA A 346 -17.27 -4.48 5.39
CA ALA A 346 -16.64 -3.62 6.39
C ALA A 346 -17.35 -2.25 6.50
N PHE A 347 -17.67 -1.60 5.38
CA PHE A 347 -18.36 -0.30 5.37
C PHE A 347 -19.83 -0.38 5.86
N GLU A 348 -20.51 -1.49 5.61
CA GLU A 348 -21.88 -1.74 6.09
C GLU A 348 -21.93 -2.01 7.59
N THR A 349 -21.00 -2.81 8.11
CA THR A 349 -20.95 -3.19 9.55
C THR A 349 -20.81 -1.95 10.44
N GLN A 350 -19.98 -0.98 10.02
CA GLN A 350 -19.79 0.28 10.75
C GLN A 350 -21.02 1.20 10.70
N SER A 351 -21.89 1.04 9.71
CA SER A 351 -23.14 1.82 9.63
C SER A 351 -24.18 1.39 10.67
N ARG A 352 -23.98 0.24 11.33
CA ARG A 352 -24.89 -0.33 12.33
C ARG A 352 -24.44 -0.14 13.79
N CYS A 353 -23.25 0.40 14.03
CA CYS A 353 -22.82 0.74 15.38
C CYS A 353 -23.58 1.98 15.86
N PRO A 354 -24.33 1.95 16.98
CA PRO A 354 -25.05 3.11 17.46
C PRO A 354 -24.03 4.22 17.77
N LYS A 355 -24.36 5.44 17.34
CA LYS A 355 -23.63 6.66 17.75
C LYS A 355 -23.64 6.69 19.28
N LEU A 356 -22.50 6.42 19.91
CA LEU A 356 -22.30 6.59 21.34
C LEU A 356 -22.36 8.07 21.72
#